data_AF-K2AJ11-F1
#
_entry.id   AF-K2AJ11-F1
#
_cell.length_a   1.000
_cell.length_b   1.000
_cell.length_c   1.000
_cell.angle_alpha   90.00
_cell.angle_beta   90.00
_cell.angle_gamma   90.00
#
_symmetry.space_group_name_H-M   'P 1'
#
loop_
_entity.id
_entity.type
_entity.pdbx_description
1 polymer ?
#
loop_
_entity_poly.entity_id
_entity_poly.type
_entity_poly.pdbx_seq_one_letter_code
_entity_poly.pdbx_strand_id
1 'polypeptide(L)' 'MTDRIALVLALIIVAAVSADVALNGGHVMLFLLRKLEDLIEYLAVWR' A
#
# COMPACT_ATOMS: atom_id res chain seq x y z
N MET A 1 -0.77 -19.80 -16.12
CA MET A 1 0.11 -19.69 -14.92
C MET A 1 -0.01 -18.33 -14.25
N THR A 2 -0.17 -17.25 -15.01
CA THR A 2 -0.40 -15.88 -14.52
C THR A 2 -1.73 -15.71 -13.77
N ASP A 3 -2.80 -16.40 -14.19
CA ASP A 3 -4.15 -16.19 -13.63
C ASP A 3 -4.27 -16.60 -12.16
N ARG A 4 -3.61 -17.71 -11.79
CA ARG A 4 -3.64 -18.19 -10.40
C ARG A 4 -2.81 -17.31 -9.47
N ILE A 5 -1.65 -16.85 -9.93
CA ILE A 5 -0.78 -15.94 -9.17
C ILE A 5 -1.45 -14.56 -9.03
N ALA A 6 -2.05 -14.05 -10.10
CA ALA A 6 -2.81 -12.81 -10.08
C ALA A 6 -3.98 -12.87 -9.09
N LEU A 7 -4.72 -13.98 -9.06
CA LEU A 7 -5.82 -14.17 -8.12
C LEU A 7 -5.32 -14.21 -6.67
N VAL A 8 -4.22 -14.93 -6.41
CA VAL A 8 -3.62 -14.99 -5.07
C VAL A 8 -3.12 -13.60 -4.63
N LEU A 9 -2.47 -12.86 -5.51
CA LEU A 9 -2.01 -11.49 -5.23
C LEU A 9 -3.17 -10.55 -4.96
N ALA A 10 -4.24 -10.60 -5.76
CA ALA A 10 -5.43 -9.80 -5.54
C ALA A 10 -6.05 -10.09 -4.16
N LEU A 11 -6.14 -11.37 -3.78
CA LEU A 11 -6.70 -11.78 -2.50
C LEU A 11 -5.84 -11.31 -1.33
N ILE A 12 -4.51 -11.40 -1.44
CA ILE A 12 -3.58 -10.89 -0.43
C ILE A 12 -3.73 -9.37 -0.27
N ILE A 13 -3.79 -8.61 -1.37
CA ILE A 13 -3.93 -7.15 -1.33
C ILE A 13 -5.25 -6.76 -0.64
N VAL A 14 -6.37 -7.39 -1.03
CA VAL A 14 -7.68 -7.11 -0.43
C VAL A 14 -7.68 -7.46 1.06
N ALA A 15 -7.09 -8.59 1.45
CA ALA A 15 -6.97 -8.99 2.84
C ALA A 15 -6.12 -7.99 3.65
N ALA A 16 -5.00 -7.53 3.11
CA ALA A 16 -4.13 -6.55 3.76
C ALA A 16 -4.82 -5.19 3.97
N VAL A 17 -5.53 -4.69 2.95
CA VAL A 17 -6.30 -3.44 3.04
C VAL A 17 -7.43 -3.58 4.06
N SER A 18 -8.17 -4.70 4.01
CA SER A 18 -9.27 -4.95 4.95
C SER A 18 -8.77 -5.08 6.39
N ALA A 19 -7.63 -5.75 6.60
CA ALA A 19 -6.99 -5.85 7.90
C ALA A 19 -6.51 -4.49 8.40
N ASP A 20 -5.99 -3.63 7.53
CA ASP A 20 -5.57 -2.28 7.94
C ASP A 20 -6.75 -1.43 8.40
N VAL A 21 -7.87 -1.48 7.67
CA VAL A 21 -9.09 -0.76 8.03
C VAL A 21 -9.68 -1.31 9.33
N ALA A 22 -9.73 -2.64 9.50
CA ALA A 22 -10.35 -3.27 10.66
C ALA A 22 -9.52 -3.18 11.94
N LEU A 23 -8.20 -3.36 11.87
CA LEU A 23 -7.31 -3.43 13.03
C LEU A 23 -6.65 -2.09 13.35
N ASN A 24 -6.33 -1.29 12.34
CA ASN A 24 -5.61 -0.03 12.51
C ASN A 24 -6.42 1.19 12.09
N GLY A 25 -7.71 1.05 11.75
CA GLY A 25 -8.56 2.17 11.31
C GLY A 25 -8.08 2.85 10.02
N GLY A 26 -7.24 2.19 9.20
CA GLY A 26 -6.64 2.76 8.00
C GLY A 26 -5.38 3.60 8.25
N HIS A 27 -4.85 3.62 9.48
CA HIS A 27 -3.68 4.43 9.82
C HIS A 27 -2.37 3.93 9.18
N VAL A 28 -2.20 2.63 8.92
CA VAL A 28 -0.96 2.14 8.30
C VAL A 28 -0.88 2.58 6.84
N MET A 29 -1.98 2.51 6.09
CA MET A 29 -2.03 3.02 4.73
C MET A 29 -1.72 4.53 4.67
N LEU A 30 -2.31 5.32 5.57
CA LEU A 30 -2.05 6.76 5.65
C LEU A 30 -0.60 7.08 6.03
N PHE A 31 -0.02 6.33 6.96
CA PHE A 31 1.41 6.45 7.31
C PHE A 31 2.31 6.16 6.11
N LEU A 32 2.00 5.11 5.34
CA LEU A 32 2.77 4.72 4.17
C LEU A 32 2.69 5.79 3.07
N LEU A 33 1.51 6.35 2.84
CA LEU A 33 1.29 7.46 1.91
C LEU A 33 2.09 8.71 2.32
N ARG A 34 2.10 9.05 3.61
CA ARG A 34 2.88 10.20 4.08
C ARG A 34 4.37 10.04 3.83
N LYS A 35 4.92 8.85 4.09
CA LYS A 35 6.33 8.55 3.77
C LYS A 35 6.63 8.59 2.28
N LEU A 36 5.68 8.15 1.45
CA LEU A 36 5.83 8.22 0.00
C LEU A 36 5.83 9.67 -0.48
N GLU A 37 4.96 10.52 0.07
CA GLU A 37 4.95 11.97 -0.18
C GLU A 37 6.30 12.60 0.15
N ASP A 38 6.85 12.32 1.35
CA ASP A 38 8.16 12.82 1.76
C ASP A 38 9.28 12.35 0.79
N LEU A 39 9.19 11.11 0.30
CA LEU A 39 10.15 10.56 -0.68
C LEU A 39 10.00 11.24 -2.05
N ILE A 40 8.78 11.52 -2.49
CA ILE A 40 8.50 12.24 -3.74
C ILE A 40 9.04 13.66 -3.64
N GLU A 41 8.82 14.35 -2.52
CA GLU A 41 9.36 15.69 -2.28
C GLU A 41 10.90 15.68 -2.31
N TYR A 42 11.51 14.71 -1.63
CA TYR A 42 12.96 14.51 -1.69
C TYR A 42 13.43 14.29 -3.13
N LEU A 43 12.79 13.40 -3.90
CA LEU A 43 13.16 13.15 -5.29
C LEU A 43 12.94 14.38 -6.18
N ALA A 44 11.92 15.19 -5.90
CA ALA A 44 11.62 16.42 -6.62
C ALA A 44 12.71 17.49 -6.47
N VAL A 45 13.51 17.46 -5.39
CA VAL A 45 14.71 18.31 -5.26
C VAL A 45 15.80 17.92 -6.25
N TRP A 46 15.83 16.67 -6.71
CA TRP A 46 16.89 16.11 -7.57
C TRP A 46 16.53 16.17 -9.05
N ARG A 47 15.36 16.70 -9.41
CA ARG A 47 14.97 16.97 -10.80
C ARG A 47 15.37 18.37 -11.26
#